data_AF-A0A2A2F789-F1
#
_entry.id   AF-A0A2A2F789-F1
#
_cell.length_a   1.000
_cell.length_b   1.000
_cell.length_c   1.000
_cell.angle_alpha   90.00
_cell.angle_beta   90.00
_cell.angle_gamma   90.00
#
_symmetry.space_group_name_H-M   'P 1'
#
loop_
_entity.id
_entity.type
_entity.pdbx_description
1 polymer ?
#
loop_
_entity_poly.entity_id
_entity_poly.type
_entity_poly.pdbx_seq_one_letter_code
_entity_poly.pdbx_strand_id
1 'polypeptide(L)'
;MSEDPLKVLSDLASEAHNRIQQAHEHINPVVEVRQGMRNSGIPADVMTIDCLRTRRRIVLILHDEQPGTLLFEFIGLDEEPGGPFRSIPLTEVGADTLFDWMQDYFSD
;
A
#
# COMPACT_ATOMS: atom_id res chain seq x y z
N MET A 1 -13.90 -19.56 -5.91
CA MET A 1 -12.78 -19.03 -6.70
C MET A 1 -11.98 -18.17 -5.75
N SER A 2 -10.70 -18.44 -5.55
CA SER A 2 -9.86 -17.59 -4.71
C SER A 2 -9.77 -16.23 -5.38
N GLU A 3 -10.23 -15.17 -4.72
CA GLU A 3 -10.05 -13.81 -5.21
C GLU A 3 -8.55 -13.50 -5.26
N ASP A 4 -8.12 -12.80 -6.31
CA ASP A 4 -6.74 -12.36 -6.48
C ASP A 4 -6.43 -11.35 -5.35
N PRO A 5 -5.50 -11.66 -4.42
CA PRO A 5 -5.17 -10.79 -3.29
C PRO A 5 -4.80 -9.37 -3.71
N LEU A 6 -4.14 -9.23 -4.86
CA LEU A 6 -3.74 -7.92 -5.38
C LEU A 6 -4.94 -7.13 -5.88
N LYS A 7 -5.92 -7.79 -6.48
CA LYS A 7 -7.16 -7.16 -6.90
C LYS A 7 -7.93 -6.64 -5.70
N VAL A 8 -8.09 -7.48 -4.66
CA VAL A 8 -8.75 -7.08 -3.40
C VAL A 8 -8.05 -5.86 -2.81
N LEU A 9 -6.72 -5.88 -2.70
CA LEU A 9 -5.95 -4.75 -2.18
C LEU A 9 -6.12 -3.49 -3.05
N SER A 10 -6.18 -3.63 -4.37
CA SER A 10 -6.35 -2.50 -5.30
C SER A 10 -7.74 -1.86 -5.20
N ASP A 11 -8.78 -2.68 -5.02
CA ASP A 11 -10.15 -2.20 -4.81
C ASP A 11 -10.24 -1.41 -3.50
N LEU A 12 -9.65 -1.93 -2.41
CA LEU A 12 -9.58 -1.25 -1.12
C LEU A 12 -8.78 0.07 -1.19
N ALA A 13 -7.63 0.07 -1.88
CA ALA A 13 -6.81 1.26 -2.05
C ALA A 13 -7.55 2.34 -2.85
N SER A 14 -8.32 1.94 -3.87
CA SER A 14 -9.14 2.86 -4.67
C SER A 14 -10.26 3.49 -3.84
N GLU A 15 -10.93 2.71 -2.99
CA GLU A 15 -11.95 3.23 -2.08
C GLU A 15 -11.35 4.20 -1.07
N ALA A 16 -10.25 3.82 -0.42
CA ALA A 16 -9.56 4.67 0.55
C ALA A 16 -9.06 5.97 -0.09
N HIS A 17 -8.52 5.91 -1.31
CA HIS A 17 -8.11 7.08 -2.09
C HIS A 17 -9.31 8.01 -2.36
N ASN A 18 -10.46 7.48 -2.75
CA ASN A 18 -11.63 8.34 -2.98
C ASN A 18 -12.09 9.05 -1.70
N ARG A 19 -11.99 8.37 -0.56
CA ARG A 19 -12.32 8.94 0.76
C ARG A 19 -11.31 10.00 1.20
N ILE A 20 -10.01 9.75 1.04
CA ILE A 20 -8.98 10.71 1.46
C ILE A 20 -9.06 12.00 0.65
N GLN A 21 -9.35 11.93 -0.66
CA GLN A 21 -9.53 13.11 -1.51
C GLN A 21 -10.75 13.94 -1.12
N GLN A 22 -11.80 13.31 -0.58
CA GLN A 22 -12.99 14.01 -0.08
C GLN A 22 -12.76 14.65 1.29
N ALA A 23 -11.95 14.01 2.14
CA ALA A 23 -11.71 14.46 3.51
C ALA A 23 -10.53 15.45 3.64
N HIS A 24 -9.52 15.34 2.76
CA HIS A 24 -8.27 16.08 2.86
C HIS A 24 -7.81 16.60 1.48
N GLU A 25 -8.22 17.82 1.10
CA GLU A 25 -7.83 18.44 -0.18
C GLU A 25 -6.30 18.55 -0.39
N HIS A 26 -5.51 18.51 0.69
CA HIS A 26 -4.06 18.64 0.64
C HIS A 26 -3.32 17.30 0.56
N ILE A 27 -3.96 16.20 0.97
CA ILE A 27 -3.41 14.86 0.85
C ILE A 27 -3.88 14.33 -0.50
N ASN A 28 -2.97 14.34 -1.48
CA ASN A 28 -3.22 13.82 -2.82
C ASN A 28 -2.31 12.60 -3.06
N PRO A 29 -2.73 11.40 -2.62
CA PRO A 29 -1.91 10.21 -2.75
C PRO A 29 -1.98 9.65 -4.18
N VAL A 30 -0.85 9.17 -4.68
CA VAL A 30 -0.72 8.48 -5.95
C VAL A 30 -0.53 7.00 -5.65
N VAL A 31 -1.44 6.15 -6.14
CA VAL A 31 -1.33 4.70 -5.99
C VAL A 31 -0.64 4.12 -7.22
N GLU A 32 0.48 3.44 -7.04
CA GLU A 32 1.16 2.67 -8.09
C GLU A 32 1.10 1.18 -7.77
N VAL A 33 0.86 0.36 -8.78
CA VAL A 33 0.90 -1.11 -8.67
C VAL A 33 1.96 -1.65 -9.62
N ARG A 34 2.89 -2.43 -9.07
CA ARG A 34 3.94 -3.11 -9.82
C ARG A 34 3.68 -4.62 -9.80
N GLN A 35 3.05 -5.08 -10.87
CA GLN A 35 2.89 -6.49 -11.20
C GLN A 35 4.09 -6.97 -12.03
N GLY A 36 4.50 -8.22 -11.83
CA GLY A 36 5.54 -8.84 -12.67
C GLY A 36 6.95 -8.81 -12.11
N MET A 37 7.11 -8.49 -10.82
CA MET A 37 8.36 -8.75 -10.08
C MET A 37 8.74 -10.25 -10.12
N ARG A 38 7.74 -11.13 -10.30
CA ARG A 38 7.94 -12.57 -10.56
C ARG A 38 8.79 -12.82 -11.81
N ASN A 39 8.65 -12.00 -12.85
CA ASN A 39 9.44 -12.11 -14.09
C ASN A 39 10.91 -11.72 -13.87
N SER A 40 11.21 -10.93 -12.84
CA SER A 40 12.56 -10.60 -12.39
C SER A 40 13.04 -11.47 -11.22
N GLY A 41 12.35 -12.58 -10.93
CA GLY A 41 12.75 -13.55 -9.90
C GLY A 41 12.36 -13.18 -8.46
N ILE A 42 11.54 -12.15 -8.27
CA ILE A 42 11.04 -11.72 -6.95
C ILE A 42 9.58 -12.18 -6.82
N PRO A 43 9.28 -13.17 -5.95
CA PRO A 43 7.96 -13.78 -5.86
C PRO A 43 7.01 -12.93 -5.01
N ALA A 44 6.73 -11.71 -5.45
CA ALA A 44 5.85 -10.78 -4.77
C ALA A 44 5.15 -9.81 -5.73
N ASP A 45 4.01 -9.29 -5.31
CA ASP A 45 3.36 -8.13 -5.91
C ASP A 45 3.55 -6.92 -4.99
N VAL A 46 3.87 -5.75 -5.56
CA VAL A 46 4.15 -4.54 -4.79
C VAL A 46 3.17 -3.44 -5.18
N MET A 47 2.60 -2.78 -4.19
CA MET A 47 1.81 -1.56 -4.34
C MET A 47 2.45 -0.46 -3.51
N THR A 48 2.52 0.75 -4.04
CA THR A 48 2.95 1.93 -3.30
C THR A 48 1.85 2.98 -3.29
N ILE A 49 1.76 3.71 -2.18
CA ILE A 49 0.90 4.88 -2.04
C ILE A 49 1.83 6.04 -1.70
N ASP A 50 1.92 7.03 -2.60
CA ASP A 50 2.89 8.12 -2.51
C ASP A 50 2.19 9.45 -2.32
N CYS A 51 2.59 10.22 -1.31
CA CYS A 51 2.19 11.62 -1.20
C CYS A 51 3.34 12.52 -1.62
N LEU A 52 3.27 13.06 -2.83
CA LEU A 52 4.32 13.92 -3.38
C LEU A 52 4.51 15.22 -2.59
N ARG A 53 3.46 15.70 -1.93
CA ARG A 53 3.49 16.91 -1.09
C ARG A 53 4.37 16.71 0.14
N THR A 54 4.12 15.64 0.90
CA THR A 54 4.86 15.36 2.15
C THR A 54 6.13 14.55 1.92
N ARG A 55 6.40 14.12 0.67
CA ARG A 55 7.52 13.25 0.27
C ARG A 55 7.54 11.95 1.07
N ARG A 56 6.36 11.37 1.32
CA ARG A 56 6.18 10.13 2.08
C ARG A 56 5.57 9.05 1.20
N ARG A 57 5.91 7.80 1.48
CA ARG A 57 5.49 6.60 0.74
C ARG A 57 5.09 5.49 1.71
N ILE A 58 3.97 4.84 1.41
CA ILE A 58 3.57 3.58 2.04
C ILE A 58 3.84 2.47 1.02
N VAL A 59 4.71 1.53 1.38
CA VAL A 59 5.02 0.34 0.58
C VAL A 59 4.20 -0.82 1.10
N LEU A 60 3.50 -1.52 0.20
CA LEU A 60 2.67 -2.67 0.48
C LEU A 60 3.15 -3.84 -0.38
N ILE A 61 3.40 -5.00 0.22
CA ILE A 61 3.98 -6.17 -0.44
C ILE A 61 3.14 -7.40 -0.13
N LEU A 62 2.70 -8.08 -1.18
CA LEU A 62 2.08 -9.39 -1.13
C LEU A 62 3.10 -10.42 -1.61
N HIS A 63 3.65 -11.21 -0.68
CA HIS A 63 4.70 -12.19 -1.00
C HIS A 63 4.11 -13.58 -1.19
N ASP A 64 4.51 -14.30 -2.25
CA ASP A 64 3.94 -15.61 -2.61
C ASP A 64 4.19 -16.67 -1.52
N GLU A 65 5.33 -16.56 -0.82
CA GLU A 65 5.68 -17.46 0.30
C GLU A 65 4.98 -17.11 1.62
N GLN A 66 4.27 -15.97 1.69
CA GLN A 66 3.51 -15.53 2.87
C GLN A 66 2.05 -15.22 2.50
N PRO A 67 1.30 -16.20 1.97
CA PRO A 67 -0.07 -15.98 1.52
C PRO A 67 -0.97 -15.52 2.68
N GLY A 68 -1.85 -14.58 2.39
CA GLY A 68 -2.77 -14.02 3.40
C GLY A 68 -2.11 -13.02 4.37
N THR A 69 -0.85 -12.65 4.15
CA THR A 69 -0.15 -11.61 4.92
C THR A 69 0.15 -10.42 4.01
N LEU A 70 -0.12 -9.21 4.51
CA LEU A 70 0.34 -7.97 3.89
C LEU A 70 1.58 -7.49 4.65
N LEU A 71 2.70 -7.41 3.95
CA LEU A 71 3.90 -6.76 4.46
C LEU A 71 3.86 -5.27 4.10
N PHE A 72 4.27 -4.39 5.02
CA PHE A 72 4.23 -2.96 4.78
C PHE A 72 5.34 -2.19 5.48
N GLU A 73 5.72 -1.07 4.87
CA GLU A 73 6.73 -0.15 5.38
C GLU A 73 6.31 1.30 5.06
N PHE A 74 6.56 2.21 6.00
CA PHE A 74 6.31 3.65 5.82
C PHE A 74 7.66 4.34 5.73
N ILE A 75 7.97 4.91 4.58
CA ILE A 75 9.30 5.45 4.24
C ILE A 75 9.20 6.82 3.57
N GLY A 76 10.31 7.55 3.53
CA GLY A 76 10.45 8.72 2.67
C GLY A 76 10.39 8.34 1.18
N LEU A 77 9.92 9.26 0.34
CA LEU A 77 9.82 9.03 -1.12
C LEU A 77 11.19 8.79 -1.78
N ASP A 78 12.26 9.32 -1.18
CA ASP A 78 13.66 9.17 -1.63
C ASP A 78 14.40 8.01 -0.94
N GLU A 79 13.73 7.29 -0.05
CA GLU A 79 14.31 6.16 0.68
C GLU A 79 14.02 4.85 -0.06
N GLU A 80 14.97 3.92 0.00
CA GLU A 80 14.74 2.56 -0.49
C GLU A 80 14.12 1.71 0.62
N PRO A 81 13.13 0.85 0.30
CA PRO A 81 12.63 -0.14 1.26
C PRO A 81 13.78 -1.05 1.70
N GLY A 82 13.89 -1.30 2.99
CA GLY A 82 15.03 -2.04 3.52
C GLY A 82 15.07 -2.19 5.04
N GLY A 83 14.15 -1.53 5.76
CA GLY A 83 13.91 -1.81 7.16
C GLY A 83 13.15 -3.13 7.37
N PRO A 84 12.91 -3.53 8.63
CA PRO A 84 12.06 -4.66 8.93
C PRO A 84 10.61 -4.33 8.53
N PHE A 85 10.10 -5.02 7.51
CA PHE A 85 8.70 -4.92 7.13
C PHE A 85 7.79 -5.28 8.31
N ARG A 86 6.79 -4.44 8.56
CA ARG A 86 5.68 -4.80 9.44
C ARG A 86 4.73 -5.72 8.69
N SER A 87 3.98 -6.54 9.41
CA SER A 87 3.04 -7.50 8.82
C SER A 87 1.67 -7.40 9.48
N ILE A 88 0.62 -7.53 8.68
CA ILE A 88 -0.77 -7.64 9.15
C ILE A 88 -1.48 -8.72 8.33
N PRO A 89 -2.42 -9.51 8.91
CA PRO A 89 -3.26 -10.39 8.12
C PRO A 89 -4.01 -9.61 7.05
N LEU A 90 -4.00 -10.08 5.80
CA LEU A 90 -4.69 -9.41 4.70
C LEU A 90 -6.20 -9.27 4.96
N THR A 91 -6.78 -10.20 5.72
CA THR A 91 -8.19 -10.18 6.14
C THR A 91 -8.52 -9.05 7.13
N GLU A 92 -7.52 -8.47 7.79
CA GLU A 92 -7.67 -7.33 8.69
C GLU A 92 -7.44 -5.99 7.97
N VAL A 93 -7.05 -6.01 6.69
CA VAL A 93 -6.85 -4.82 5.87
C VAL A 93 -8.17 -4.44 5.20
N GLY A 94 -8.71 -3.29 5.58
CA GLY A 94 -9.88 -2.69 4.95
C GLY A 94 -9.59 -1.30 4.37
N ALA A 95 -10.59 -0.72 3.69
CA ALA A 95 -10.50 0.65 3.19
C ALA A 95 -10.30 1.66 4.32
N ASP A 96 -10.91 1.41 5.50
CA ASP A 96 -10.67 2.19 6.72
C ASP A 96 -9.21 2.15 7.14
N THR A 97 -8.60 0.96 7.17
CA THR A 97 -7.18 0.79 7.53
C THR A 97 -6.26 1.61 6.62
N LEU A 98 -6.47 1.52 5.30
CA LEU A 98 -5.67 2.26 4.33
C LEU A 98 -5.93 3.77 4.41
N PHE A 99 -7.19 4.17 4.65
CA PHE A 99 -7.55 5.57 4.87
C PHE A 99 -6.83 6.13 6.10
N ASP A 100 -6.90 5.44 7.23
CA ASP A 100 -6.24 5.85 8.48
C ASP A 100 -4.72 5.95 8.29
N TRP A 101 -4.11 4.98 7.61
CA TRP A 101 -2.67 5.04 7.30
C TRP A 101 -2.30 6.26 6.45
N MET A 102 -3.08 6.56 5.41
CA MET A 102 -2.85 7.74 4.58
C MET A 102 -3.05 9.03 5.37
N GLN A 103 -4.11 9.11 6.16
CA GLN A 103 -4.40 10.29 6.99
C GLN A 103 -3.28 10.50 8.01
N ASP A 104 -2.95 9.50 8.81
CA ASP A 104 -1.97 9.63 9.88
C ASP A 104 -0.56 9.84 9.35
N TYR A 105 -0.17 9.08 8.32
CA TYR A 105 1.20 9.13 7.82
C TYR A 105 1.44 10.28 6.84
N PHE A 106 0.44 10.78 6.12
CA PHE A 106 0.62 11.92 5.20
C PHE A 106 0.16 13.26 5.77
N SER A 107 -0.36 13.31 6.99
CA SER A 107 -0.55 14.58 7.69
C SER A 107 0.80 15.18 8.09
N ASP A 108 0.95 16.49 7.84
CA ASP A 108 2.09 17.31 8.29
C ASP A 108 1.99 17.66 9.78
#